data_AF-A0AA38WH80-F1
#
_entry.id   AF-A0AA38WH80-F1
#
_cell.length_a   1.000
_cell.length_b   1.000
_cell.length_c   1.000
_cell.angle_alpha   90.00
_cell.angle_beta   90.00
_cell.angle_gamma   90.00
#
_symmetry.space_group_name_H-M   'P 1'
#
loop_
_entity.id
_entity.type
_entity.pdbx_description
1 polymer ?
#
loop_
_entity_poly.entity_id
_entity_poly.type
_entity_poly.pdbx_seq_one_letter_code
_entity_poly.pdbx_strand_id
1 'polypeptide(L)'
;MLVSTCFIDLKPSGELVPIHIVTKASQLPPEFLEPSPDKKLVIGFDCEGVDLCRNGTLCIMQLAFPDAIYLVDAIEGGKTLVEACKPALESSNITKFNIKLHNVFDTQIAYKLIEEQEGGTKVPDDYISFVGLLADPRYCGISYLEKQEVRVLLRQDPNFWKYRPLSELMVRAATDDVRFLLYIYNKMIVKMNQKSLWYLAVRGALYCRCFCITDNDYADWPPLPSIPEELLTDDNVPEEEILSVVDVPPGKMGLVIGRKGASILAIKESCNAEIFIGGAKGPPDKVFVIGPVKQVRKAEAILRGRMVETGDLNMISKISKIADIDHAPCVLVSERSCEKLRLNVKSVKWI
;
A
#
# COMPACT_ATOMS: atom_id res chain seq x y z
N MET A 1 -7.18 -17.03 30.03
CA MET A 1 -8.02 -18.07 29.40
C MET A 1 -7.22 -18.65 28.23
N LEU A 2 -7.48 -19.88 27.76
CA LEU A 2 -6.64 -20.49 26.72
C LEU A 2 -6.73 -19.68 25.41
N VAL A 3 -5.63 -19.03 25.03
CA VAL A 3 -5.41 -18.66 23.63
C VAL A 3 -5.37 -19.97 22.86
N SER A 4 -6.25 -20.15 21.87
CA SER A 4 -6.20 -21.33 21.02
C SER A 4 -4.85 -21.34 20.32
N THR A 5 -4.09 -22.43 20.47
CA THR A 5 -2.82 -22.62 19.77
C THR A 5 -3.10 -22.87 18.30
N CYS A 6 -3.32 -21.80 17.54
CA CYS A 6 -3.39 -21.87 16.10
C CYS A 6 -2.08 -22.48 15.59
N PHE A 7 -2.19 -23.43 14.65
CA PHE A 7 -1.05 -24.06 13.95
C PHE A 7 -0.12 -23.07 13.21
N ILE A 8 -0.44 -21.77 13.25
CA ILE A 8 0.32 -20.66 12.68
C ILE A 8 1.47 -20.23 13.62
N ASP A 9 1.31 -20.44 14.94
CA ASP A 9 2.35 -20.15 15.93
C ASP A 9 3.40 -21.27 16.05
N LEU A 10 3.24 -22.35 15.27
CA LEU A 10 4.09 -23.53 15.29
C LEU A 10 4.78 -23.75 13.93
N LYS A 11 6.05 -24.11 13.98
CA LYS A 11 6.78 -24.69 12.84
C LYS A 11 6.14 -26.03 12.43
N PRO A 12 6.45 -26.57 11.24
CA PRO A 12 6.08 -27.93 10.85
C PRO A 12 6.56 -29.05 11.82
N SER A 13 7.54 -28.76 12.69
CA SER A 13 8.01 -29.65 13.76
C SER A 13 7.18 -29.61 15.05
N GLY A 14 6.21 -28.69 15.19
CA GLY A 14 5.45 -28.47 16.42
C GLY A 14 6.13 -27.58 17.46
N GLU A 15 7.31 -27.02 17.15
CA GLU A 15 7.97 -25.99 17.97
C GLU A 15 7.35 -24.61 17.74
N LEU A 16 7.38 -23.72 18.73
CA LEU A 16 7.02 -22.31 18.55
C LEU A 16 7.91 -21.62 17.49
N VAL A 17 7.30 -20.72 16.71
CA VAL A 17 8.04 -19.84 15.78
C VAL A 17 8.92 -18.86 16.60
N PRO A 18 10.26 -18.89 16.45
CA PRO A 18 11.16 -18.01 17.18
C PRO A 18 11.04 -16.55 16.72
N ILE A 19 11.20 -15.63 17.67
CA ILE A 19 11.21 -14.19 17.45
C ILE A 19 12.63 -13.67 17.72
N HIS A 20 13.22 -12.97 16.75
CA HIS A 20 14.58 -12.45 16.82
C HIS A 20 14.58 -10.92 16.79
N ILE A 21 15.14 -10.28 17.81
CA ILE A 21 15.47 -8.85 17.75
C ILE A 21 16.82 -8.71 17.02
N VAL A 22 16.82 -7.96 15.93
CA VAL A 22 17.94 -7.82 15.00
C VAL A 22 18.52 -6.42 15.12
N THR A 23 19.79 -6.32 15.52
CA THR A 23 20.56 -5.06 15.56
C THR A 23 21.77 -5.07 14.61
N LYS A 24 22.05 -6.21 13.95
CA LYS A 24 23.14 -6.38 12.97
C LYS A 24 22.67 -7.20 11.78
N ALA A 25 23.07 -6.79 10.57
CA ALA A 25 22.64 -7.45 9.33
C ALA A 25 22.92 -8.96 9.30
N SER A 26 24.04 -9.40 9.90
CA SER A 26 24.42 -10.82 10.02
C SER A 26 23.52 -11.67 10.93
N GLN A 27 22.42 -11.13 11.46
CA GLN A 27 21.37 -11.88 12.15
C GLN A 27 20.15 -12.17 11.25
N LEU A 28 20.13 -11.66 10.02
CA LEU A 28 19.07 -11.90 9.04
C LEU A 28 19.39 -13.12 8.15
N PRO A 29 18.37 -13.77 7.57
CA PRO A 29 18.57 -14.86 6.61
C PRO A 29 19.43 -14.42 5.39
N PRO A 30 20.46 -15.18 4.98
CA PRO A 30 21.27 -14.83 3.82
C PRO A 30 20.46 -14.64 2.53
N GLU A 31 19.41 -15.44 2.29
CA GLU A 31 18.54 -15.30 1.11
C GLU A 31 17.65 -14.05 1.12
N PHE A 32 17.53 -13.37 2.26
CA PHE A 32 16.90 -12.06 2.34
C PHE A 32 17.92 -10.98 1.92
N LEU A 33 19.13 -11.01 2.49
CA LEU A 33 20.20 -10.07 2.15
C LEU A 33 20.65 -10.18 0.68
N GLU A 34 20.71 -11.41 0.15
CA GLU A 34 21.21 -11.75 -1.19
C GLU A 34 20.11 -12.47 -2.03
N PRO A 35 19.13 -11.74 -2.57
CA PRO A 35 17.96 -12.31 -3.24
C PRO A 35 18.25 -12.88 -4.65
N SER A 36 18.40 -14.20 -4.76
CA SER A 36 18.58 -14.92 -6.04
C SER A 36 17.27 -15.02 -6.87
N PRO A 37 17.34 -15.01 -8.23
CA PRO A 37 16.20 -15.34 -9.08
C PRO A 37 15.75 -16.81 -8.98
N ASP A 38 16.65 -17.72 -8.59
CA ASP A 38 16.41 -19.17 -8.51
C ASP A 38 15.57 -19.55 -7.29
N LYS A 39 15.59 -18.73 -6.23
CA LYS A 39 14.87 -18.95 -4.97
C LYS A 39 13.92 -17.79 -4.70
N LYS A 40 12.70 -17.88 -5.23
CA LYS A 40 11.60 -16.97 -4.85
C LYS A 40 11.28 -17.12 -3.36
N LEU A 41 11.14 -15.99 -2.68
CA LEU A 41 10.82 -15.92 -1.25
C LEU A 41 9.53 -15.12 -1.05
N VAL A 42 8.71 -15.50 -0.08
CA VAL A 42 7.52 -14.75 0.35
C VAL A 42 7.69 -14.47 1.84
N ILE A 43 7.55 -13.20 2.24
CA ILE A 43 7.60 -12.78 3.64
C ILE A 43 6.39 -11.93 4.00
N GLY A 44 5.90 -12.04 5.23
CA GLY A 44 5.11 -10.97 5.84
C GLY A 44 6.02 -9.77 6.13
N PHE A 45 5.53 -8.56 5.88
CA PHE A 45 6.24 -7.32 6.23
C PHE A 45 5.26 -6.33 6.88
N ASP A 46 5.70 -5.64 7.92
CA ASP A 46 5.12 -4.38 8.38
C ASP A 46 6.24 -3.46 8.92
N CYS A 47 5.90 -2.24 9.34
CA CYS A 47 6.86 -1.30 9.92
C CYS A 47 6.23 -0.38 10.97
N GLU A 48 6.94 -0.15 12.08
CA GLU A 48 6.48 0.67 13.20
C GLU A 48 7.46 1.80 13.56
N GLY A 49 6.94 2.88 14.14
CA GLY A 49 7.71 4.09 14.43
C GLY A 49 6.88 5.34 14.64
N VAL A 50 7.50 6.51 14.44
CA VAL A 50 6.91 7.83 14.76
C VAL A 50 6.72 8.64 13.50
N ASP A 51 5.49 9.13 13.27
CA ASP A 51 5.09 9.96 12.12
C ASP A 51 5.64 9.45 10.78
N LEU A 52 5.56 8.12 10.57
CA LEU A 52 6.20 7.22 9.57
C LEU A 52 6.08 7.58 8.05
N CYS A 53 6.15 8.86 7.72
CA CYS A 53 6.12 9.39 6.36
C CYS A 53 7.45 10.11 6.06
N ARG A 54 7.45 11.04 5.10
CA ARG A 54 8.65 11.72 4.55
C ARG A 54 9.63 12.28 5.60
N ASN A 55 9.12 12.69 6.77
CA ASN A 55 9.88 13.30 7.86
C ASN A 55 9.87 12.45 9.15
N GLY A 56 9.37 11.21 9.09
CA GLY A 56 9.18 10.33 10.24
C GLY A 56 10.45 9.60 10.69
N THR A 57 10.34 8.90 11.82
CA THR A 57 11.38 7.99 12.33
C THR A 57 10.89 6.55 12.21
N LEU A 58 11.43 5.80 11.24
CA LEU A 58 11.32 4.33 11.22
C LEU A 58 12.03 3.78 12.47
N CYS A 59 11.34 2.95 13.25
CA CYS A 59 11.86 2.41 14.50
C CYS A 59 12.02 0.88 14.48
N ILE A 60 11.10 0.17 13.83
CA ILE A 60 11.15 -1.29 13.62
C ILE A 60 10.65 -1.61 12.21
N MET A 61 11.29 -2.58 11.53
CA MET A 61 10.65 -3.32 10.43
C MET A 61 10.40 -4.76 10.91
N GLN A 62 9.20 -5.29 10.69
CA GLN A 62 8.84 -6.64 11.10
C GLN A 62 8.85 -7.55 9.88
N LEU A 63 9.59 -8.66 9.93
CA LEU A 63 9.72 -9.62 8.83
C LEU A 63 9.24 -11.01 9.31
N ALA A 64 8.17 -11.55 8.74
CA ALA A 64 7.70 -12.90 9.03
C ALA A 64 8.10 -13.88 7.92
N PHE A 65 8.87 -14.89 8.28
CA PHE A 65 9.26 -16.03 7.45
C PHE A 65 8.44 -17.27 7.87
N PRO A 66 8.43 -18.36 7.09
CA PRO A 66 7.69 -19.58 7.44
C PRO A 66 8.14 -20.28 8.74
N ASP A 67 9.34 -19.95 9.23
CA ASP A 67 10.04 -20.64 10.33
C ASP A 67 10.60 -19.71 11.41
N ALA A 68 10.51 -18.38 11.24
CA ALA A 68 11.03 -17.37 12.17
C ALA A 68 10.40 -15.97 11.93
N ILE A 69 10.43 -15.10 12.93
CA ILE A 69 10.04 -13.68 12.81
C ILE A 69 11.20 -12.79 13.28
N TYR A 70 11.55 -11.80 12.46
CA TYR A 70 12.65 -10.86 12.73
C TYR A 70 12.11 -9.45 12.96
N LEU A 71 12.40 -8.88 14.12
CA LEU A 71 12.12 -7.49 14.48
C LEU A 71 13.41 -6.69 14.26
N VAL A 72 13.50 -6.03 13.11
CA VAL A 72 14.68 -5.29 12.66
C VAL A 72 14.71 -3.91 13.30
N ASP A 73 15.65 -3.71 14.22
CA ASP A 73 15.74 -2.52 15.04
C ASP A 73 16.43 -1.37 14.30
N ALA A 74 15.62 -0.47 13.71
CA ALA A 74 16.11 0.68 12.97
C ALA A 74 16.77 1.76 13.86
N ILE A 75 16.61 1.68 15.19
CA ILE A 75 17.22 2.62 16.14
C ILE A 75 18.59 2.10 16.60
N GLU A 76 18.66 0.86 17.10
CA GLU A 76 19.93 0.30 17.60
C GLU A 76 20.87 -0.17 16.47
N GLY A 77 20.33 -0.77 15.41
CA GLY A 77 21.13 -1.16 14.23
C GLY A 77 21.39 -0.01 13.24
N GLY A 78 20.61 1.07 13.35
CA GLY A 78 20.76 2.30 12.59
C GLY A 78 20.75 2.14 11.06
N LYS A 79 21.34 3.13 10.38
CA LYS A 79 21.40 3.21 8.91
C LYS A 79 21.98 1.94 8.28
N THR A 80 23.10 1.43 8.80
CA THR A 80 23.80 0.26 8.22
C THR A 80 22.96 -1.02 8.23
N LEU A 81 22.24 -1.33 9.31
CA LEU A 81 21.35 -2.50 9.35
C LEU A 81 20.21 -2.35 8.34
N VAL A 82 19.56 -1.20 8.33
CA VAL A 82 18.36 -0.99 7.52
C VAL A 82 18.75 -0.88 6.04
N GLU A 83 19.93 -0.31 5.70
CA GLU A 83 20.49 -0.31 4.33
C GLU A 83 20.79 -1.73 3.84
N ALA A 84 21.25 -2.64 4.70
CA ALA A 84 21.45 -4.04 4.35
C ALA A 84 20.13 -4.79 4.02
N CYS A 85 18.98 -4.28 4.49
CA CYS A 85 17.67 -4.81 4.09
C CYS A 85 17.21 -4.31 2.71
N LYS A 86 17.82 -3.23 2.17
CA LYS A 86 17.37 -2.58 0.94
C LYS A 86 17.40 -3.48 -0.30
N PRO A 87 18.43 -4.32 -0.58
CA PRO A 87 18.41 -5.23 -1.73
C PRO A 87 17.24 -6.21 -1.68
N ALA A 88 16.92 -6.72 -0.48
CA ALA A 88 15.78 -7.58 -0.25
C ALA A 88 14.46 -6.90 -0.66
N LEU A 89 14.26 -5.69 -0.13
CA LEU A 89 13.04 -4.91 -0.29
C LEU A 89 12.82 -4.46 -1.74
N GLU A 90 13.85 -3.94 -2.41
CA GLU A 90 13.74 -3.48 -3.80
C GLU A 90 13.75 -4.63 -4.85
N SER A 91 14.22 -5.84 -4.52
CA SER A 91 14.29 -6.97 -5.47
C SER A 91 12.92 -7.48 -5.94
N SER A 92 12.80 -7.82 -7.23
CA SER A 92 11.63 -8.50 -7.81
C SER A 92 11.41 -9.93 -7.30
N ASN A 93 12.45 -10.57 -6.77
CA ASN A 93 12.48 -12.03 -6.54
C ASN A 93 11.86 -12.41 -5.17
N ILE A 94 11.63 -11.43 -4.31
CA ILE A 94 10.97 -11.60 -3.01
C ILE A 94 9.61 -10.87 -3.04
N THR A 95 8.54 -11.52 -2.57
CA THR A 95 7.20 -10.94 -2.37
C THR A 95 7.06 -10.35 -0.94
N LYS A 96 6.64 -9.07 -0.79
CA LYS A 96 6.48 -8.35 0.50
C LYS A 96 5.43 -7.21 0.46
N PHE A 97 5.40 -6.37 1.49
CA PHE A 97 4.42 -5.29 1.73
C PHE A 97 5.13 -3.94 2.04
N ASN A 98 4.88 -2.88 1.24
CA ASN A 98 5.41 -1.49 1.31
C ASN A 98 6.94 -1.15 1.45
N ILE A 99 7.31 0.11 1.16
CA ILE A 99 8.67 0.70 0.97
C ILE A 99 9.35 0.39 -0.37
N LYS A 100 9.04 1.16 -1.42
CA LYS A 100 9.65 1.12 -2.78
C LYS A 100 9.78 -0.29 -3.42
N LEU A 101 9.00 -1.25 -2.93
CA LEU A 101 9.11 -2.65 -3.30
C LEU A 101 8.69 -2.92 -4.74
N HIS A 102 9.16 -4.06 -5.23
CA HIS A 102 8.62 -4.76 -6.37
C HIS A 102 8.02 -6.09 -5.90
N ASN A 103 7.06 -6.63 -6.67
CA ASN A 103 6.31 -7.84 -6.34
C ASN A 103 5.58 -7.72 -4.97
N VAL A 104 4.56 -6.86 -4.91
CA VAL A 104 3.75 -6.63 -3.70
C VAL A 104 2.42 -7.36 -3.76
N PHE A 105 2.15 -8.16 -2.74
CA PHE A 105 0.84 -8.76 -2.50
C PHE A 105 0.13 -7.95 -1.41
N ASP A 106 -0.73 -6.99 -1.76
CA ASP A 106 -1.49 -6.23 -0.76
C ASP A 106 -2.75 -7.02 -0.36
N THR A 107 -2.91 -7.33 0.92
CA THR A 107 -4.03 -8.13 1.44
C THR A 107 -5.39 -7.44 1.37
N GLN A 108 -5.45 -6.10 1.39
CA GLN A 108 -6.71 -5.37 1.22
C GLN A 108 -7.12 -5.35 -0.25
N ILE A 109 -6.17 -5.16 -1.16
CA ILE A 109 -6.42 -5.24 -2.61
C ILE A 109 -6.80 -6.67 -3.00
N ALA A 110 -6.12 -7.69 -2.47
CA ALA A 110 -6.42 -9.09 -2.71
C ALA A 110 -7.80 -9.48 -2.16
N TYR A 111 -8.14 -9.07 -0.93
CA TYR A 111 -9.49 -9.27 -0.37
C TYR A 111 -10.56 -8.64 -1.28
N LYS A 112 -10.38 -7.37 -1.65
CA LYS A 112 -11.32 -6.64 -2.52
C LYS A 112 -11.50 -7.32 -3.88
N LEU A 113 -10.43 -7.85 -4.47
CA LEU A 113 -10.48 -8.62 -5.71
C LEU A 113 -11.18 -9.97 -5.55
N ILE A 114 -11.09 -10.61 -4.39
CA ILE A 114 -11.85 -11.83 -4.07
C ILE A 114 -13.34 -11.50 -3.91
N GLU A 115 -13.71 -10.40 -3.25
CA GLU A 115 -15.12 -9.93 -3.19
C GLU A 115 -15.64 -9.58 -4.58
N GLU A 116 -14.90 -8.79 -5.37
CA GLU A 116 -15.24 -8.42 -6.77
C GLU A 116 -15.39 -9.69 -7.65
N GLN A 117 -14.66 -10.78 -7.36
CA GLN A 117 -14.76 -12.08 -8.04
C GLN A 117 -15.90 -12.97 -7.53
N GLU A 118 -16.23 -12.93 -6.24
CA GLU A 118 -17.35 -13.67 -5.62
C GLU A 118 -18.72 -12.99 -5.88
N GLY A 119 -18.75 -11.89 -6.63
CA GLY A 119 -19.97 -11.16 -7.04
C GLY A 119 -20.36 -10.00 -6.13
N GLY A 120 -19.48 -9.60 -5.22
CA GLY A 120 -19.67 -8.46 -4.31
C GLY A 120 -19.78 -7.13 -5.06
N THR A 121 -20.53 -6.18 -4.49
CA THR A 121 -20.66 -4.84 -5.05
C THR A 121 -19.51 -3.94 -4.58
N LYS A 122 -18.86 -3.25 -5.51
CA LYS A 122 -17.70 -2.39 -5.23
C LYS A 122 -18.13 -1.09 -4.53
N VAL A 123 -18.04 -1.05 -3.22
CA VAL A 123 -18.28 0.16 -2.41
C VAL A 123 -17.04 1.09 -2.42
N PRO A 124 -17.19 2.40 -2.69
CA PRO A 124 -16.08 3.36 -2.59
C PRO A 124 -15.57 3.50 -1.14
N ASP A 125 -14.25 3.59 -0.99
CA ASP A 125 -13.54 3.69 0.31
C ASP A 125 -13.83 2.57 1.34
N ASP A 126 -14.46 1.46 0.94
CA ASP A 126 -14.58 0.27 1.79
C ASP A 126 -13.28 -0.54 1.76
N TYR A 127 -12.64 -0.66 2.94
CA TYR A 127 -11.34 -1.30 3.13
C TYR A 127 -11.38 -2.18 4.38
N ILE A 128 -11.10 -3.47 4.23
CA ILE A 128 -11.05 -4.39 5.37
C ILE A 128 -9.84 -4.08 6.27
N SER A 129 -10.07 -3.77 7.54
CA SER A 129 -8.98 -3.63 8.51
C SER A 129 -8.32 -4.99 8.77
N PHE A 130 -7.01 -5.01 9.07
CA PHE A 130 -6.29 -6.25 9.38
C PHE A 130 -6.95 -7.09 10.51
N VAL A 131 -7.55 -6.43 11.53
CA VAL A 131 -8.28 -7.14 12.59
C VAL A 131 -9.59 -7.75 12.08
N GLY A 132 -10.28 -7.10 11.14
CA GLY A 132 -11.42 -7.69 10.44
C GLY A 132 -11.03 -8.87 9.57
N LEU A 133 -9.89 -8.79 8.89
CA LEU A 133 -9.35 -9.87 8.05
C LEU A 133 -8.92 -11.09 8.85
N LEU A 134 -8.39 -10.89 10.07
CA LEU A 134 -8.15 -11.98 11.02
C LEU A 134 -9.46 -12.61 11.51
N ALA A 135 -10.49 -11.81 11.75
CA ALA A 135 -11.79 -12.29 12.25
C ALA A 135 -12.63 -13.02 11.17
N ASP A 136 -12.42 -12.77 9.88
CA ASP A 136 -13.13 -13.45 8.80
C ASP A 136 -12.80 -14.97 8.78
N PRO A 137 -13.81 -15.85 8.90
CA PRO A 137 -13.62 -17.31 8.99
C PRO A 137 -13.15 -17.97 7.67
N ARG A 138 -13.19 -17.25 6.53
CA ARG A 138 -12.60 -17.72 5.26
C ARG A 138 -11.06 -17.70 5.31
N TYR A 139 -10.49 -16.87 6.18
CA TYR A 139 -9.05 -16.74 6.39
C TYR A 139 -8.66 -17.36 7.73
N CYS A 140 -8.62 -16.58 8.83
CA CYS A 140 -8.15 -17.05 10.13
C CYS A 140 -9.27 -17.37 11.13
N GLY A 141 -10.41 -16.65 11.10
CA GLY A 141 -11.49 -16.82 12.08
C GLY A 141 -11.13 -16.43 13.53
N ILE A 142 -10.08 -15.63 13.73
CA ILE A 142 -9.54 -15.25 15.05
C ILE A 142 -10.10 -13.89 15.45
N SER A 143 -10.98 -13.86 16.47
CA SER A 143 -11.41 -12.60 17.08
C SER A 143 -10.27 -11.99 17.91
N TYR A 144 -9.68 -10.89 17.40
CA TYR A 144 -8.43 -10.33 17.94
C TYR A 144 -8.64 -9.02 18.72
N LEU A 145 -9.58 -9.05 19.68
CA LEU A 145 -10.04 -7.89 20.45
C LEU A 145 -8.95 -7.23 21.30
N GLU A 146 -8.09 -8.02 21.97
CA GLU A 146 -6.98 -7.52 22.80
C GLU A 146 -6.09 -6.51 22.04
N LYS A 147 -5.93 -6.67 20.73
CA LYS A 147 -5.13 -5.75 19.91
C LYS A 147 -5.75 -4.37 19.76
N GLN A 148 -7.06 -4.23 19.88
CA GLN A 148 -7.69 -2.90 19.88
C GLN A 148 -7.35 -2.15 21.18
N GLU A 149 -7.38 -2.83 22.32
CA GLU A 149 -7.01 -2.28 23.63
C GLU A 149 -5.53 -1.90 23.68
N VAL A 150 -4.64 -2.80 23.24
CA VAL A 150 -3.21 -2.50 23.07
C VAL A 150 -3.02 -1.30 22.14
N ARG A 151 -3.69 -1.25 20.98
CA ARG A 151 -3.60 -0.11 20.05
C ARG A 151 -4.17 1.22 20.60
N VAL A 152 -5.01 1.21 21.64
CA VAL A 152 -5.36 2.43 22.38
C VAL A 152 -4.19 2.90 23.25
N LEU A 153 -3.54 1.99 23.97
CA LEU A 153 -2.36 2.30 24.79
C LEU A 153 -1.17 2.77 23.93
N LEU A 154 -0.90 2.10 22.80
CA LEU A 154 0.16 2.49 21.84
C LEU A 154 0.01 3.93 21.33
N ARG A 155 -1.23 4.45 21.25
CA ARG A 155 -1.53 5.80 20.75
C ARG A 155 -1.41 6.90 21.81
N GLN A 156 -1.21 6.56 23.08
CA GLN A 156 -1.09 7.54 24.15
C GLN A 156 0.32 8.15 24.23
N ASP A 157 1.35 7.43 23.79
CA ASP A 157 2.72 7.93 23.71
C ASP A 157 3.22 7.97 22.25
N PRO A 158 3.37 9.16 21.62
CA PRO A 158 3.84 9.28 20.25
C PRO A 158 5.31 8.89 20.06
N ASN A 159 6.06 8.62 21.13
CA ASN A 159 7.44 8.12 21.09
C ASN A 159 7.55 6.63 21.47
N PHE A 160 6.44 5.92 21.71
CA PHE A 160 6.42 4.52 22.17
C PHE A 160 7.47 3.64 21.47
N TRP A 161 7.50 3.64 20.14
CA TRP A 161 8.40 2.80 19.35
C TRP A 161 9.89 3.21 19.37
N LYS A 162 10.26 4.36 19.94
CA LYS A 162 11.66 4.81 20.07
C LYS A 162 12.37 4.27 21.32
N TYR A 163 11.63 3.87 22.36
CA TYR A 163 12.25 3.44 23.62
C TYR A 163 13.04 2.12 23.45
N ARG A 164 14.14 1.99 24.20
CA ARG A 164 15.03 0.83 24.16
C ARG A 164 15.49 0.41 25.56
N PRO A 165 15.72 -0.89 25.82
CA PRO A 165 15.45 -2.03 24.92
C PRO A 165 13.94 -2.21 24.66
N LEU A 166 13.57 -2.96 23.62
CA LEU A 166 12.17 -3.26 23.32
C LEU A 166 11.51 -4.00 24.49
N SER A 167 10.37 -3.51 24.97
CA SER A 167 9.58 -4.20 26.00
C SER A 167 8.87 -5.43 25.44
N GLU A 168 8.47 -6.36 26.30
CA GLU A 168 7.68 -7.54 25.91
C GLU A 168 6.39 -7.15 25.15
N LEU A 169 5.73 -6.05 25.57
CA LEU A 169 4.55 -5.50 24.89
C LEU A 169 4.88 -5.01 23.46
N MET A 170 6.03 -4.35 23.26
CA MET A 170 6.51 -3.94 21.93
C MET A 170 6.78 -5.15 21.04
N VAL A 171 7.50 -6.15 21.57
CA VAL A 171 7.86 -7.38 20.85
C VAL A 171 6.60 -8.16 20.45
N ARG A 172 5.65 -8.32 21.37
CA ARG A 172 4.36 -8.97 21.10
C ARG A 172 3.56 -8.20 20.05
N ALA A 173 3.31 -6.90 20.26
CA ALA A 173 2.47 -6.10 19.36
C ALA A 173 3.02 -6.06 17.92
N ALA A 174 4.34 -5.89 17.77
CA ALA A 174 5.03 -5.90 16.49
C ALA A 174 4.92 -7.28 15.79
N THR A 175 5.16 -8.36 16.53
CA THR A 175 5.00 -9.75 16.03
C THR A 175 3.56 -10.02 15.58
N ASP A 176 2.58 -9.52 16.35
CA ASP A 176 1.15 -9.72 16.11
C ASP A 176 0.64 -9.03 14.84
N ASP A 177 1.38 -8.10 14.21
CA ASP A 177 1.01 -7.50 12.91
C ASP A 177 1.48 -8.32 11.70
N VAL A 178 2.57 -9.08 11.82
CA VAL A 178 3.12 -9.86 10.69
C VAL A 178 2.86 -11.36 10.73
N ARG A 179 2.72 -11.99 11.91
CA ARG A 179 2.74 -13.47 12.03
C ARG A 179 1.69 -14.21 11.21
N PHE A 180 0.54 -13.59 10.96
CA PHE A 180 -0.55 -14.18 10.19
C PHE A 180 -0.46 -13.94 8.67
N LEU A 181 0.39 -13.02 8.19
CA LEU A 181 0.38 -12.58 6.78
C LEU A 181 0.68 -13.71 5.79
N LEU A 182 1.61 -14.61 6.10
CA LEU A 182 1.91 -15.77 5.25
C LEU A 182 0.75 -16.77 5.15
N TYR A 183 0.02 -16.96 6.25
CA TYR A 183 -1.16 -17.82 6.27
C TYR A 183 -2.32 -17.19 5.46
N ILE A 184 -2.56 -15.90 5.64
CA ILE A 184 -3.56 -15.13 4.88
C ILE A 184 -3.22 -15.14 3.38
N TYR A 185 -1.95 -14.91 3.01
CA TYR A 185 -1.46 -15.02 1.63
C TYR A 185 -1.79 -16.39 1.03
N ASN A 186 -1.45 -17.48 1.73
CA ASN A 186 -1.72 -18.84 1.27
C ASN A 186 -3.24 -19.14 1.14
N LYS A 187 -4.09 -18.48 1.93
CA LYS A 187 -5.56 -18.57 1.82
C LYS A 187 -6.14 -17.72 0.68
N MET A 188 -5.54 -16.57 0.38
CA MET A 188 -5.99 -15.68 -0.70
C MET A 188 -5.51 -16.19 -2.07
N ILE A 189 -4.25 -16.60 -2.21
CA ILE A 189 -3.67 -16.97 -3.51
C ILE A 189 -4.41 -18.14 -4.17
N VAL A 190 -4.94 -19.08 -3.38
CA VAL A 190 -5.74 -20.22 -3.88
C VAL A 190 -7.21 -19.87 -4.23
N LYS A 191 -7.67 -18.66 -3.87
CA LYS A 191 -9.01 -18.14 -4.23
C LYS A 191 -9.01 -17.30 -5.50
N MET A 192 -7.88 -16.70 -5.86
CA MET A 192 -7.80 -15.71 -6.94
C MET A 192 -7.64 -16.35 -8.31
N ASN A 193 -8.51 -16.00 -9.27
CA ASN A 193 -8.34 -16.37 -10.66
C ASN A 193 -7.26 -15.50 -11.35
N GLN A 194 -6.89 -15.85 -12.60
CA GLN A 194 -5.82 -15.16 -13.34
C GLN A 194 -6.09 -13.65 -13.55
N LYS A 195 -7.35 -13.23 -13.75
CA LYS A 195 -7.75 -11.82 -13.88
C LYS A 195 -7.56 -11.06 -12.56
N SER A 196 -7.94 -11.68 -11.44
CA SER A 196 -7.71 -11.16 -10.09
C SER A 196 -6.21 -11.07 -9.75
N LEU A 197 -5.41 -12.09 -10.10
CA LEU A 197 -3.96 -12.08 -9.88
C LEU A 197 -3.25 -10.98 -10.69
N TRP A 198 -3.65 -10.77 -11.95
CA TRP A 198 -3.14 -9.67 -12.77
C TRP A 198 -3.51 -8.30 -12.19
N TYR A 199 -4.79 -8.07 -11.85
CA TYR A 199 -5.22 -6.82 -11.23
C TYR A 199 -4.50 -6.56 -9.90
N LEU A 200 -4.19 -7.58 -9.10
CA LEU A 200 -3.43 -7.41 -7.85
C LEU A 200 -2.01 -6.90 -8.14
N ALA A 201 -1.32 -7.46 -9.13
CA ALA A 201 0.03 -7.03 -9.50
C ALA A 201 0.03 -5.60 -10.09
N VAL A 202 -0.95 -5.25 -10.92
CA VAL A 202 -1.14 -3.89 -11.45
C VAL A 202 -1.47 -2.90 -10.33
N ARG A 203 -2.52 -3.15 -9.53
CA ARG A 203 -2.94 -2.27 -8.43
C ARG A 203 -1.84 -2.12 -7.38
N GLY A 204 -1.15 -3.21 -7.01
CA GLY A 204 0.00 -3.17 -6.11
C GLY A 204 1.14 -2.28 -6.62
N ALA A 205 1.47 -2.37 -7.91
CA ALA A 205 2.46 -1.48 -8.53
C ALA A 205 2.00 -0.01 -8.58
N LEU A 206 0.73 0.26 -8.91
CA LEU A 206 0.16 1.62 -8.92
C LEU A 206 0.12 2.25 -7.53
N TYR A 207 -0.26 1.48 -6.50
CA TYR A 207 -0.23 1.92 -5.10
C TYR A 207 1.22 2.15 -4.63
N CYS A 208 2.18 1.35 -5.09
CA CYS A 208 3.60 1.62 -4.86
C CYS A 208 4.10 2.88 -5.56
N ARG A 209 3.62 3.22 -6.75
CA ARG A 209 3.97 4.50 -7.41
C ARG A 209 3.31 5.71 -6.70
N CYS A 210 2.13 5.52 -6.10
CA CYS A 210 1.42 6.55 -5.33
C CYS A 210 2.31 7.19 -4.23
N PHE A 211 2.19 8.51 -4.07
CA PHE A 211 3.04 9.40 -3.25
C PHE A 211 4.54 9.39 -3.55
N CYS A 212 5.03 8.48 -4.38
CA CYS A 212 6.45 8.28 -4.68
C CYS A 212 6.86 9.04 -5.96
N ILE A 213 6.53 10.34 -6.02
CA ILE A 213 6.83 11.21 -7.17
C ILE A 213 8.34 11.20 -7.45
N THR A 214 8.70 10.96 -8.71
CA THR A 214 10.05 11.15 -9.24
C THR A 214 9.97 12.00 -10.51
N ASP A 215 10.96 12.86 -10.75
CA ASP A 215 10.92 13.84 -11.85
C ASP A 215 11.14 13.23 -13.25
N ASN A 216 11.37 11.92 -13.31
CA ASN A 216 11.61 11.12 -14.53
C ASN A 216 10.40 10.26 -14.95
N ASP A 217 9.18 10.66 -14.58
CA ASP A 217 7.91 9.97 -14.90
C ASP A 217 7.95 8.45 -14.62
N TYR A 218 8.45 8.11 -13.43
CA TYR A 218 8.64 6.73 -12.96
C TYR A 218 9.57 5.85 -13.80
N ALA A 219 10.49 6.41 -14.62
CA ALA A 219 11.40 5.62 -15.45
C ALA A 219 12.31 4.63 -14.67
N ASP A 220 12.60 4.88 -13.39
CA ASP A 220 13.34 3.94 -12.51
C ASP A 220 12.49 2.76 -12.01
N TRP A 221 11.20 2.69 -12.36
CA TRP A 221 10.29 1.64 -11.91
C TRP A 221 10.11 0.57 -12.99
N PRO A 222 9.99 -0.72 -12.61
CA PRO A 222 9.52 -1.75 -13.53
C PRO A 222 8.19 -1.35 -14.20
N PRO A 223 7.97 -1.73 -15.47
CA PRO A 223 6.70 -1.50 -16.15
C PRO A 223 5.53 -2.17 -15.41
N LEU A 224 4.30 -1.72 -15.70
CA LEU A 224 3.12 -2.43 -15.21
C LEU A 224 3.01 -3.78 -15.93
N PRO A 225 2.51 -4.84 -15.27
CA PRO A 225 2.24 -6.12 -15.94
C PRO A 225 1.27 -5.93 -17.11
N SER A 226 1.68 -6.35 -18.31
CA SER A 226 0.77 -6.46 -19.47
C SER A 226 -0.37 -7.44 -19.18
N ILE A 227 -1.51 -7.26 -19.85
CA ILE A 227 -2.60 -8.23 -19.80
C ILE A 227 -2.07 -9.58 -20.35
N PRO A 228 -2.21 -10.71 -19.62
CA PRO A 228 -1.86 -12.04 -20.13
C PRO A 228 -2.70 -12.42 -21.35
N GLU A 229 -2.09 -13.13 -22.31
CA GLU A 229 -2.76 -13.50 -23.57
C GLU A 229 -4.03 -14.34 -23.34
N GLU A 230 -4.07 -15.16 -22.29
CA GLU A 230 -5.23 -15.99 -21.93
C GLU A 230 -6.45 -15.16 -21.45
N LEU A 231 -6.26 -13.87 -21.14
CA LEU A 231 -7.33 -12.95 -20.78
C LEU A 231 -7.83 -12.08 -21.96
N LEU A 232 -7.21 -12.17 -23.15
CA LEU A 232 -7.55 -11.39 -24.34
C LEU A 232 -8.73 -11.99 -25.14
N THR A 233 -9.76 -12.47 -24.45
CA THR A 233 -10.98 -12.99 -25.09
C THR A 233 -12.00 -11.88 -25.29
N ASP A 234 -12.57 -11.79 -26.50
CA ASP A 234 -13.31 -10.62 -27.00
C ASP A 234 -14.39 -10.07 -26.04
N ASP A 235 -15.12 -10.95 -25.36
CA ASP A 235 -16.24 -10.58 -24.48
C ASP A 235 -15.85 -10.15 -23.04
N ASN A 236 -14.58 -10.31 -22.60
CA ASN A 236 -14.22 -10.12 -21.18
C ASN A 236 -12.77 -9.62 -20.93
N VAL A 237 -12.16 -8.92 -21.88
CA VAL A 237 -10.84 -8.30 -21.71
C VAL A 237 -10.80 -7.41 -20.45
N PRO A 238 -9.78 -7.51 -19.57
CA PRO A 238 -9.62 -6.61 -18.42
C PRO A 238 -9.41 -5.14 -18.85
N GLU A 239 -9.92 -4.18 -18.05
CA GLU A 239 -9.60 -2.77 -18.28
C GLU A 239 -8.20 -2.45 -17.75
N GLU A 240 -7.37 -1.76 -18.55
CA GLU A 240 -6.10 -1.22 -18.06
C GLU A 240 -6.32 -0.17 -16.96
N GLU A 241 -5.60 -0.30 -15.84
CA GLU A 241 -5.60 0.68 -14.77
C GLU A 241 -4.30 1.50 -14.77
N ILE A 242 -4.42 2.81 -14.50
CA ILE A 242 -3.30 3.77 -14.49
C ILE A 242 -3.31 4.60 -13.21
N LEU A 243 -2.19 5.31 -12.96
CA LEU A 243 -2.07 6.36 -11.97
C LEU A 243 -1.95 7.71 -12.69
N SER A 244 -2.92 8.61 -12.53
CA SER A 244 -2.76 10.04 -12.88
C SER A 244 -2.43 10.84 -11.63
N VAL A 245 -1.59 11.88 -11.75
CA VAL A 245 -1.16 12.71 -10.63
C VAL A 245 -1.43 14.19 -10.93
N VAL A 246 -2.62 14.65 -10.57
CA VAL A 246 -3.25 15.91 -11.01
C VAL A 246 -2.85 17.08 -10.11
N ASP A 247 -2.21 18.10 -10.68
CA ASP A 247 -1.66 19.28 -9.98
C ASP A 247 -2.72 20.26 -9.47
N VAL A 248 -2.53 20.75 -8.24
CA VAL A 248 -3.47 21.65 -7.54
C VAL A 248 -2.72 22.94 -7.17
N PRO A 249 -3.08 24.11 -7.75
CA PRO A 249 -2.40 25.36 -7.43
C PRO A 249 -2.57 25.74 -5.94
N PRO A 250 -1.61 26.49 -5.34
CA PRO A 250 -1.63 26.83 -3.93
C PRO A 250 -2.97 27.40 -3.45
N GLY A 251 -3.55 26.79 -2.40
CA GLY A 251 -4.82 27.21 -1.81
C GLY A 251 -6.07 26.67 -2.53
N LYS A 252 -5.93 26.07 -3.71
CA LYS A 252 -7.06 25.46 -4.45
C LYS A 252 -7.50 24.11 -3.86
N MET A 253 -6.70 23.50 -2.97
CA MET A 253 -7.03 22.20 -2.34
C MET A 253 -8.40 22.18 -1.64
N GLY A 254 -8.82 23.32 -1.05
CA GLY A 254 -10.15 23.45 -0.44
C GLY A 254 -11.32 23.28 -1.43
N LEU A 255 -11.11 23.58 -2.73
CA LEU A 255 -12.11 23.41 -3.80
C LEU A 255 -12.20 21.95 -4.26
N VAL A 256 -11.08 21.23 -4.24
CA VAL A 256 -10.99 19.80 -4.54
C VAL A 256 -11.69 18.97 -3.46
N ILE A 257 -11.29 19.14 -2.20
CA ILE A 257 -11.84 18.39 -1.06
C ILE A 257 -13.29 18.81 -0.79
N GLY A 258 -13.56 20.12 -0.82
CA GLY A 258 -14.85 20.70 -0.47
C GLY A 258 -15.15 20.65 1.03
N ARG A 259 -16.25 21.31 1.44
CA ARG A 259 -16.69 21.33 2.85
C ARG A 259 -16.96 19.90 3.33
N LYS A 260 -16.30 19.50 4.43
CA LYS A 260 -16.34 18.14 5.02
C LYS A 260 -16.01 16.99 4.04
N GLY A 261 -15.24 17.24 2.97
CA GLY A 261 -14.91 16.20 1.98
C GLY A 261 -16.01 15.91 0.95
N ALA A 262 -17.15 16.62 0.98
CA ALA A 262 -18.30 16.31 0.13
C ALA A 262 -18.02 16.45 -1.38
N SER A 263 -17.03 17.28 -1.79
CA SER A 263 -16.63 17.37 -3.20
C SER A 263 -15.85 16.13 -3.61
N ILE A 264 -14.83 15.73 -2.84
CA ILE A 264 -13.98 14.60 -3.21
C ILE A 264 -14.74 13.26 -3.17
N LEU A 265 -15.66 13.07 -2.22
CA LEU A 265 -16.52 11.88 -2.16
C LEU A 265 -17.39 11.75 -3.42
N ALA A 266 -18.09 12.81 -3.80
CA ALA A 266 -18.91 12.83 -5.02
C ALA A 266 -18.10 12.56 -6.31
N ILE A 267 -16.82 12.97 -6.37
CA ILE A 267 -15.96 12.62 -7.51
C ILE A 267 -15.66 11.11 -7.51
N LYS A 268 -15.27 10.52 -6.37
CA LYS A 268 -15.01 9.06 -6.25
C LYS A 268 -16.23 8.24 -6.69
N GLU A 269 -17.39 8.56 -6.14
CA GLU A 269 -18.69 7.94 -6.47
C GLU A 269 -18.97 8.04 -7.98
N SER A 270 -18.81 9.24 -8.56
CA SER A 270 -19.09 9.46 -9.98
C SER A 270 -18.11 8.80 -10.95
N CYS A 271 -16.91 8.41 -10.48
CA CYS A 271 -15.81 7.97 -11.32
C CYS A 271 -15.35 6.53 -11.08
N ASN A 272 -15.85 5.78 -10.09
CA ASN A 272 -15.37 4.40 -9.82
C ASN A 272 -13.83 4.29 -9.62
N ALA A 273 -13.21 5.39 -9.19
CA ALA A 273 -11.75 5.57 -9.16
C ALA A 273 -11.23 5.81 -7.73
N GLU A 274 -10.05 5.27 -7.44
CA GLU A 274 -9.35 5.30 -6.17
C GLU A 274 -8.60 6.64 -6.02
N ILE A 275 -9.31 7.70 -5.62
CA ILE A 275 -8.73 9.05 -5.50
C ILE A 275 -8.14 9.29 -4.12
N PHE A 276 -6.82 9.38 -4.00
CA PHE A 276 -6.15 9.73 -2.75
C PHE A 276 -5.46 11.09 -2.82
N ILE A 277 -5.55 11.81 -1.72
CA ILE A 277 -4.81 13.03 -1.44
C ILE A 277 -3.76 12.70 -0.34
N GLY A 278 -2.56 13.29 -0.38
CA GLY A 278 -1.34 12.86 0.34
C GLY A 278 -1.12 13.42 1.74
N GLY A 279 -0.33 14.48 1.89
CA GLY A 279 -0.35 15.44 3.02
C GLY A 279 0.64 15.14 4.12
N ALA A 280 0.17 14.42 5.14
CA ALA A 280 1.12 13.66 5.95
C ALA A 280 1.78 12.58 5.09
N LYS A 281 1.05 11.98 4.14
CA LYS A 281 1.54 10.89 3.26
C LYS A 281 2.52 11.31 2.15
N GLY A 282 2.59 12.61 1.83
CA GLY A 282 3.35 13.20 0.71
C GLY A 282 3.20 14.74 0.72
N PRO A 283 4.02 15.58 0.06
CA PRO A 283 3.95 17.07 0.16
C PRO A 283 2.53 17.64 -0.15
N PRO A 284 2.11 18.90 0.20
CA PRO A 284 0.72 19.30 0.58
C PRO A 284 -0.47 19.63 -0.40
N ASP A 285 -0.35 20.24 -1.60
CA ASP A 285 -1.49 20.50 -2.54
C ASP A 285 -1.29 19.70 -3.86
N LYS A 286 -2.22 18.90 -4.41
CA LYS A 286 -1.92 17.69 -5.24
C LYS A 286 -3.06 16.64 -5.22
N VAL A 287 -3.26 15.81 -6.24
CA VAL A 287 -4.14 14.61 -6.16
C VAL A 287 -3.53 13.41 -6.89
N PHE A 288 -3.73 12.20 -6.37
CA PHE A 288 -3.40 10.92 -7.02
C PHE A 288 -4.70 10.19 -7.35
N VAL A 289 -4.84 9.69 -8.59
CA VAL A 289 -6.05 9.03 -9.11
C VAL A 289 -5.66 7.67 -9.69
N ILE A 290 -6.15 6.58 -9.11
CA ILE A 290 -5.89 5.20 -9.57
C ILE A 290 -7.18 4.55 -10.09
N GLY A 291 -7.08 3.76 -11.15
CA GLY A 291 -8.20 2.95 -11.69
C GLY A 291 -8.21 2.89 -13.22
N PRO A 292 -9.32 2.43 -13.84
CA PRO A 292 -9.43 2.27 -15.29
C PRO A 292 -9.18 3.56 -16.08
N VAL A 293 -8.46 3.51 -17.21
CA VAL A 293 -8.02 4.69 -17.98
C VAL A 293 -9.14 5.73 -18.19
N LYS A 294 -10.30 5.30 -18.70
CA LYS A 294 -11.46 6.18 -18.98
C LYS A 294 -11.95 6.90 -17.72
N GLN A 295 -11.98 6.17 -16.60
CA GLN A 295 -12.43 6.68 -15.30
C GLN A 295 -11.42 7.64 -14.65
N VAL A 296 -10.12 7.34 -14.76
CA VAL A 296 -9.05 8.22 -14.29
C VAL A 296 -9.07 9.55 -15.04
N ARG A 297 -9.25 9.54 -16.37
CA ARG A 297 -9.37 10.77 -17.17
C ARG A 297 -10.64 11.56 -16.85
N LYS A 298 -11.77 10.89 -16.60
CA LYS A 298 -13.01 11.53 -16.11
C LYS A 298 -12.79 12.25 -14.77
N ALA A 299 -12.16 11.56 -13.80
CA ALA A 299 -11.85 12.15 -12.49
C ALA A 299 -10.87 13.33 -12.61
N GLU A 300 -9.83 13.18 -13.41
CA GLU A 300 -8.85 14.24 -13.70
C GLU A 300 -9.51 15.50 -14.29
N ALA A 301 -10.42 15.35 -15.27
CA ALA A 301 -11.15 16.47 -15.85
C ALA A 301 -12.03 17.21 -14.82
N ILE A 302 -12.75 16.47 -13.96
CA ILE A 302 -13.58 17.05 -12.90
C ILE A 302 -12.72 17.74 -11.83
N LEU A 303 -11.57 17.16 -11.47
CA LEU A 303 -10.62 17.77 -10.54
C LEU A 303 -10.08 19.09 -11.11
N ARG A 304 -9.54 19.08 -12.34
CA ARG A 304 -9.02 20.29 -13.01
C ARG A 304 -10.10 21.37 -13.15
N GLY A 305 -11.31 21.00 -13.57
CA GLY A 305 -12.45 21.93 -13.70
C GLY A 305 -12.87 22.63 -12.40
N ARG A 306 -12.63 22.02 -11.23
CA ARG A 306 -12.91 22.63 -9.91
C ARG A 306 -11.88 23.67 -9.46
N MET A 307 -10.75 23.80 -10.16
CA MET A 307 -9.63 24.67 -9.77
C MET A 307 -9.48 25.93 -10.62
N VAL A 308 -10.08 25.91 -11.82
CA VAL A 308 -10.20 27.07 -12.72
C VAL A 308 -11.06 28.16 -12.06
N GLU A 309 -10.74 29.43 -12.30
CA GLU A 309 -11.47 30.55 -11.69
C GLU A 309 -12.72 30.92 -12.48
N THR A 310 -13.69 31.52 -11.78
CA THR A 310 -14.95 31.98 -12.38
C THR A 310 -14.76 33.10 -13.41
N GLY A 311 -13.56 33.71 -13.48
CA GLY A 311 -13.17 34.65 -14.54
C GLY A 311 -12.84 33.97 -15.88
N ASP A 312 -12.35 32.73 -15.87
CA ASP A 312 -11.91 32.00 -17.08
C ASP A 312 -13.07 31.29 -17.81
N LEU A 313 -14.32 31.50 -17.40
CA LEU A 313 -15.52 30.93 -18.04
C LEU A 313 -15.64 31.31 -19.53
N ASN A 314 -15.05 32.43 -19.95
CA ASN A 314 -14.95 32.83 -21.36
C ASN A 314 -14.05 31.92 -22.21
N MET A 315 -13.22 31.07 -21.60
CA MET A 315 -12.44 30.04 -22.30
C MET A 315 -13.16 28.68 -22.29
N ILE A 316 -13.83 28.34 -21.19
CA ILE A 316 -14.58 27.07 -21.03
C ILE A 316 -15.72 26.94 -22.07
N SER A 317 -16.36 28.06 -22.46
CA SER A 317 -17.40 28.10 -23.51
C SER A 317 -16.93 27.67 -24.91
N LYS A 318 -15.61 27.55 -25.15
CA LYS A 318 -15.04 26.93 -26.37
C LYS A 318 -14.72 25.44 -26.21
N ILE A 319 -14.58 24.94 -24.98
CA ILE A 319 -14.16 23.56 -24.70
C ILE A 319 -15.36 22.60 -24.84
N SER A 320 -16.59 23.05 -24.55
CA SER A 320 -17.82 22.24 -24.67
C SER A 320 -18.29 21.97 -26.12
N LYS A 321 -17.36 21.88 -27.08
CA LYS A 321 -17.60 21.60 -28.50
C LYS A 321 -16.61 20.64 -29.16
N ILE A 322 -15.64 20.11 -28.42
CA ILE A 322 -14.74 19.05 -28.92
C ILE A 322 -14.85 17.87 -27.96
N ALA A 323 -15.67 16.89 -28.33
CA ALA A 323 -15.91 15.65 -27.60
C ALA A 323 -16.05 14.49 -28.60
N ASP A 324 -15.05 14.35 -29.48
CA ASP A 324 -14.77 13.20 -30.34
C ASP A 324 -13.33 13.33 -30.88
N ILE A 325 -12.78 12.23 -31.42
CA ILE A 325 -11.42 12.04 -32.02
C ILE A 325 -10.29 11.70 -31.04
N ASP A 326 -9.42 10.78 -31.50
CA ASP A 326 -8.41 10.01 -30.77
C ASP A 326 -6.95 10.56 -30.81
N HIS A 327 -6.11 9.94 -29.97
CA HIS A 327 -4.62 9.89 -30.01
C HIS A 327 -3.80 11.07 -29.38
N ALA A 328 -2.49 10.80 -29.19
CA ALA A 328 -1.56 11.41 -28.20
C ALA A 328 -0.76 12.64 -28.74
N PRO A 329 0.18 13.33 -28.01
CA PRO A 329 1.04 12.92 -26.87
C PRO A 329 1.24 13.94 -25.70
N CYS A 330 2.33 13.79 -24.92
CA CYS A 330 2.58 14.30 -23.54
C CYS A 330 3.05 15.77 -23.36
N VAL A 331 3.02 16.28 -22.11
CA VAL A 331 4.07 17.09 -21.39
C VAL A 331 3.62 17.47 -19.93
N LEU A 332 4.57 17.78 -19.03
CA LEU A 332 4.48 17.92 -17.55
C LEU A 332 4.11 19.37 -17.07
N VAL A 333 4.06 19.83 -15.78
CA VAL A 333 4.64 19.40 -14.47
C VAL A 333 3.89 19.99 -13.23
N SER A 334 4.13 19.40 -12.03
CA SER A 334 4.31 20.03 -10.68
C SER A 334 3.14 20.54 -9.81
N GLU A 335 2.94 20.12 -8.53
CA GLU A 335 3.39 18.95 -7.73
C GLU A 335 2.48 18.84 -6.45
N ARG A 336 2.73 17.96 -5.43
CA ARG A 336 2.24 17.93 -3.99
C ARG A 336 0.99 17.04 -3.57
N SER A 337 0.04 17.39 -2.65
CA SER A 337 -1.25 16.70 -2.13
C SER A 337 -1.54 16.56 -0.57
N CYS A 338 -2.80 16.46 -0.05
CA CYS A 338 -3.21 16.21 1.38
C CYS A 338 -4.71 15.81 1.61
N GLU A 339 -5.24 14.78 2.34
CA GLU A 339 -4.80 13.66 3.25
C GLU A 339 -5.73 12.38 3.17
N LYS A 340 -5.85 11.29 4.01
CA LYS A 340 -5.21 10.77 5.27
C LYS A 340 -4.94 9.21 5.39
N LEU A 341 -5.88 8.27 5.16
CA LEU A 341 -5.77 6.82 5.55
C LEU A 341 -4.90 5.88 4.65
N ARG A 342 -3.74 6.35 4.18
CA ARG A 342 -2.77 5.55 3.39
C ARG A 342 -1.36 5.82 3.93
N LEU A 343 -1.05 5.16 5.04
CA LEU A 343 0.10 5.32 5.93
C LEU A 343 0.50 3.88 6.32
N ASN A 344 1.73 3.38 6.28
CA ASN A 344 3.06 3.95 5.97
C ASN A 344 3.88 2.86 5.20
N VAL A 345 5.09 3.02 4.64
CA VAL A 345 6.16 4.04 4.68
C VAL A 345 6.66 4.30 3.25
N LYS A 346 7.17 5.51 2.95
CA LYS A 346 7.96 5.79 1.74
C LYS A 346 9.02 6.86 1.97
N SER A 347 10.18 6.66 1.33
CA SER A 347 11.41 7.44 1.51
C SER A 347 11.72 7.77 2.98
N VAL A 348 12.14 6.76 3.75
CA VAL A 348 13.10 7.04 4.83
C VAL A 348 14.29 7.72 4.18
N LYS A 349 14.61 8.94 4.61
CA LYS A 349 15.93 9.51 4.31
C LYS A 349 16.95 8.68 5.08
N TRP A 350 17.78 7.96 4.36
CA TRP A 350 18.97 7.29 4.88
C TRP A 350 19.96 8.34 5.39
N ILE A 351 19.80 8.79 6.65
CA ILE A 351 20.56 9.86 7.35
C ILE A 351 21.28 10.83 6.40
#